data_AF-A0A8C7WTK1-F1
#
_entry.id   AF-A0A8C7WTK1-F1
#
_cell.length_a   1.000
_cell.length_b   1.000
_cell.length_c   1.000
_cell.angle_alpha   90.00
_cell.angle_beta   90.00
_cell.angle_gamma   90.00
#
_symmetry.space_group_name_H-M   'P 1'
#
loop_
_entity.id
_entity.type
_entity.pdbx_description
1 polymer ?
#
loop_
_entity_poly.entity_id
_entity_poly.type
_entity_poly.pdbx_seq_one_letter_code
_entity_poly.pdbx_strand_id
1 'polypeptide(L)'
;MREGEQMGREYHFVTKELFEFVEYGENKGHLYGTSFDSIDEVLKHGRMCIVDADIPLLRTRKLKPFVIFIKPPSPERLRQTRRNATIMEEDFVELEEVSRLIEAKYKQFFDSILVNDGLQDACMKLCSVIHQAQNEPQWIPV
;
A
#
# COMPACT_ATOMS: atom_id res chain seq x y z
N MET A 1 20.68 15.93 2.88
CA MET A 1 21.38 14.73 2.38
C MET A 1 22.38 14.32 3.43
N ARG A 2 22.29 13.10 3.95
CA ARG A 2 23.22 12.51 4.92
C ARG A 2 24.41 11.89 4.18
N GLU A 3 25.50 11.63 4.88
CA GLU A 3 26.66 10.92 4.30
C GLU A 3 26.24 9.54 3.77
N GLY A 4 26.57 9.25 2.51
CA GLY A 4 26.26 7.99 1.84
C GLY A 4 24.96 7.97 1.02
N GLU A 5 24.06 8.94 1.19
CA GLU A 5 22.86 9.08 0.36
C GLU A 5 23.20 9.71 -0.99
N GLN A 6 22.60 9.19 -2.07
CA GLN A 6 22.78 9.71 -3.43
C GLN A 6 21.44 10.25 -3.96
N MET A 7 21.50 11.40 -4.63
CA MET A 7 20.32 12.02 -5.24
C MET A 7 19.71 11.06 -6.27
N GLY A 8 18.41 10.78 -6.12
CA GLY A 8 17.67 9.89 -7.02
C GLY A 8 17.89 8.39 -6.79
N ARG A 9 18.64 8.00 -5.75
CA ARG A 9 18.77 6.60 -5.34
C ARG A 9 17.92 6.30 -4.12
N GLU A 10 18.21 6.94 -2.99
CA GLU A 10 17.40 6.81 -1.78
C GLU A 10 16.26 7.83 -1.76
N TYR A 11 16.55 9.08 -2.14
CA TYR A 11 15.58 10.17 -2.17
C TYR A 11 15.87 11.16 -3.30
N HIS A 12 14.81 11.78 -3.82
CA HIS A 12 14.91 13.00 -4.60
C HIS A 12 14.87 14.20 -3.65
N PHE A 13 16.02 14.79 -3.36
CA PHE A 13 16.12 15.98 -2.50
C PHE A 13 15.70 17.21 -3.29
N VAL A 14 14.53 17.76 -2.97
CA VAL A 14 13.86 18.80 -3.77
C VAL A 14 13.30 19.89 -2.86
N THR A 15 13.20 21.12 -3.38
CA THR A 15 12.41 22.17 -2.73
C THR A 15 10.93 21.97 -3.07
N LYS A 16 10.03 22.31 -2.14
CA LYS A 16 8.59 22.07 -2.25
C LYS A 16 7.96 22.62 -3.55
N GLU A 17 8.53 23.67 -4.12
CA GLU A 17 8.04 24.36 -5.30
C GLU A 17 8.19 23.56 -6.60
N LEU A 18 9.05 22.53 -6.62
CA LEU A 18 9.42 21.82 -7.86
C LEU A 18 8.56 20.59 -8.16
N PHE A 19 7.78 20.07 -7.20
CA PHE A 19 7.10 18.78 -7.37
C PHE A 19 5.61 18.83 -7.01
N GLU A 20 4.78 18.26 -7.88
CA GLU A 20 3.41 17.88 -7.55
C GLU A 20 3.43 16.56 -6.76
N PHE A 21 3.03 16.61 -5.49
CA PHE A 21 2.96 15.44 -4.62
C PHE A 21 1.57 14.82 -4.63
N VAL A 22 1.52 13.48 -4.66
CA VAL A 22 0.31 12.70 -4.38
C VAL A 22 -0.03 12.80 -2.91
N GLU A 23 0.98 12.61 -2.06
CA GLU A 23 0.90 12.68 -0.62
C GLU A 23 2.23 13.22 -0.09
N TYR A 24 2.16 14.02 0.97
CA TYR A 24 3.34 14.50 1.68
C TYR A 24 3.06 14.58 3.19
N GLY A 25 4.13 14.42 3.97
CA GLY A 25 4.10 14.53 5.42
C GLY A 25 5.41 15.13 5.94
N GLU A 26 5.39 15.60 7.18
CA GLU A 26 6.57 16.13 7.86
C GLU A 26 7.07 15.12 8.90
N ASN A 27 8.37 14.84 8.89
CA ASN A 27 9.02 14.02 9.89
C ASN A 27 10.34 14.67 10.31
N LYS A 28 10.49 14.95 11.61
CA LYS A 28 11.67 15.61 12.20
C LYS A 28 12.06 16.92 11.50
N GLY A 29 11.10 17.75 11.11
CA GLY A 29 11.35 19.03 10.43
C GLY A 29 11.66 18.93 8.94
N HIS A 30 11.55 17.74 8.35
CA HIS A 30 11.75 17.51 6.93
C HIS A 30 10.47 17.01 6.26
N LEU A 31 10.17 17.54 5.07
CA LEU A 31 9.06 17.09 4.25
C LEU A 31 9.47 15.87 3.43
N TYR A 32 8.63 14.85 3.45
CA TYR A 32 8.72 13.66 2.62
C TYR A 32 7.42 13.51 1.86
N GLY A 33 7.48 12.99 0.64
CA GLY A 33 6.29 12.75 -0.13
C GLY A 33 6.54 11.91 -1.35
N THR A 34 5.46 11.34 -1.87
CA THR A 34 5.45 10.59 -3.12
C THR A 34 4.98 11.52 -4.22
N SER A 35 5.83 11.78 -5.23
CA SER A 35 5.48 12.65 -6.34
C SER A 35 4.81 11.89 -7.48
N PHE A 36 4.00 12.58 -8.29
CA PHE A 36 3.45 12.00 -9.51
C PHE A 36 4.55 11.58 -10.48
N ASP A 37 5.61 12.39 -10.60
CA ASP A 37 6.72 12.15 -11.52
C ASP A 37 7.51 10.89 -11.14
N SER A 38 7.73 10.63 -9.85
CA SER A 38 8.41 9.41 -9.40
C SER A 38 7.59 8.15 -9.70
N ILE A 39 6.26 8.21 -9.56
CA ILE A 39 5.39 7.09 -9.95
C ILE A 39 5.45 6.88 -11.47
N ASP A 40 5.29 7.96 -12.24
CA ASP A 40 5.31 7.93 -13.70
C ASP A 40 6.63 7.41 -14.26
N GLU A 41 7.76 7.77 -13.62
CA GLU A 41 9.07 7.24 -13.98
C GLU A 41 9.15 5.73 -13.79
N VAL A 42 8.66 5.18 -12.67
CA VAL A 42 8.63 3.73 -12.44
C VAL A 42 7.79 3.03 -13.51
N LEU A 43 6.61 3.59 -13.84
CA LEU A 43 5.71 3.04 -14.85
C LEU A 43 6.31 3.09 -16.26
N LYS A 44 7.00 4.19 -16.63
CA LYS A 44 7.70 4.34 -17.92
C LYS A 44 8.80 3.29 -18.13
N HIS A 45 9.41 2.81 -17.06
CA HIS A 45 10.38 1.71 -17.11
C HIS A 45 9.73 0.31 -17.21
N GLY A 46 8.41 0.24 -17.39
CA GLY A 46 7.67 -1.03 -17.49
C GLY A 46 7.62 -1.78 -16.15
N ARG A 47 7.84 -1.10 -15.03
CA ARG A 47 7.81 -1.69 -13.68
C ARG A 47 6.51 -1.35 -12.97
N MET A 48 6.08 -2.22 -12.08
CA MET A 48 4.97 -1.96 -11.18
C MET A 48 5.43 -1.10 -10.01
N CYS A 49 4.76 0.03 -9.79
CA CYS A 49 4.99 0.87 -8.62
C CYS A 49 4.12 0.38 -7.46
N ILE A 50 4.75 0.04 -6.34
CA ILE A 50 4.06 -0.26 -5.07
C ILE A 50 4.08 1.03 -4.26
N VAL A 51 2.90 1.51 -3.86
CA VAL A 51 2.74 2.76 -3.14
C VAL A 51 2.04 2.50 -1.81
N ASP A 52 2.60 3.06 -0.75
CA ASP A 52 1.98 3.15 0.57
C ASP A 52 1.51 4.60 0.75
N ALA A 53 0.22 4.85 0.52
CA ALA A 53 -0.40 6.17 0.61
C ALA A 53 -1.92 6.05 0.80
N ASP A 54 -2.56 7.16 1.19
CA ASP A 54 -4.01 7.22 1.30
C ASP A 54 -4.72 6.95 -0.05
N ILE A 55 -5.52 5.88 -0.09
CA ILE A 55 -6.18 5.37 -1.30
C ILE A 55 -6.94 6.44 -2.10
N PRO A 56 -7.70 7.37 -1.47
CA PRO A 56 -8.42 8.40 -2.21
C PRO A 56 -7.51 9.36 -2.99
N LEU A 57 -6.28 9.58 -2.51
CA LEU A 57 -5.31 10.47 -3.17
C LEU A 57 -4.71 9.84 -4.43
N LEU A 58 -4.66 8.50 -4.47
CA LEU A 58 -4.13 7.76 -5.60
C LEU A 58 -5.14 7.54 -6.74
N ARG A 59 -6.45 7.58 -6.49
CA ARG A 59 -7.46 7.47 -7.57
C ARG A 59 -7.72 8.82 -8.21
N THR A 60 -6.89 9.16 -9.21
CA THR A 60 -7.00 10.41 -9.97
C THR A 60 -7.21 10.12 -11.47
N ARG A 61 -7.33 11.18 -12.30
CA ARG A 61 -7.34 11.00 -13.76
C ARG A 61 -6.02 10.43 -14.30
N LYS A 62 -4.90 10.73 -13.62
CA LYS A 62 -3.54 10.28 -14.00
C LYS A 62 -3.23 8.89 -13.43
N LEU A 63 -3.68 8.61 -12.21
CA LEU A 63 -3.35 7.38 -11.49
C LEU A 63 -4.60 6.53 -11.26
N LYS A 64 -4.51 5.27 -11.68
CA LYS A 64 -5.59 4.28 -11.58
C LYS A 64 -5.02 3.02 -10.92
N PRO A 65 -4.69 3.08 -9.61
CA PRO A 65 -4.05 1.97 -8.91
C PRO A 65 -4.99 0.77 -8.83
N PHE A 66 -4.40 -0.42 -8.87
CA PHE A 66 -5.07 -1.65 -8.47
C PHE A 66 -4.89 -1.85 -6.97
N VAL A 67 -5.98 -1.79 -6.21
CA VAL A 67 -5.95 -1.75 -4.75
C VAL A 67 -6.29 -3.12 -4.18
N ILE A 68 -5.32 -3.72 -3.47
CA ILE A 68 -5.47 -4.99 -2.77
C ILE A 68 -5.59 -4.70 -1.27
N PHE A 69 -6.76 -4.95 -0.70
CA PHE A 69 -6.94 -4.86 0.74
C PHE A 69 -6.58 -6.18 1.42
N ILE A 70 -5.57 -6.16 2.29
CA ILE A 70 -5.16 -7.32 3.07
C ILE A 70 -5.78 -7.22 4.45
N LYS A 71 -6.74 -8.10 4.75
CA LYS A 71 -7.37 -8.15 6.06
C LYS A 71 -6.88 -9.31 6.91
N PRO A 72 -6.81 -9.14 8.25
CA PRO A 72 -6.60 -10.26 9.15
C PRO A 72 -7.71 -11.31 9.02
N PRO A 73 -7.44 -12.57 9.38
CA PRO A 73 -8.49 -13.56 9.65
C PRO A 73 -9.17 -13.22 10.99
N SER A 74 -10.13 -14.03 11.42
CA SER A 74 -10.80 -13.81 12.70
C SER A 74 -9.79 -13.79 13.88
N PRO A 75 -10.07 -13.07 14.97
CA PRO A 75 -9.20 -13.08 16.15
C PRO A 75 -8.90 -14.49 16.68
N GLU A 76 -9.90 -15.39 16.64
CA GLU A 76 -9.72 -16.81 17.00
C GLU A 76 -8.68 -17.49 16.11
N ARG A 77 -8.68 -17.17 14.82
CA ARG A 77 -7.73 -17.73 13.85
C ARG A 77 -6.35 -17.13 14.01
N LEU A 78 -6.25 -15.83 14.26
CA LEU A 78 -4.99 -15.16 14.61
C LEU A 78 -4.33 -15.81 15.83
N ARG A 79 -5.10 -16.16 16.87
CA ARG A 79 -4.61 -16.90 18.04
C ARG A 79 -4.03 -18.26 17.69
N GLN A 80 -4.54 -18.92 16.65
CA GLN A 80 -4.02 -20.21 16.19
C GLN A 80 -2.74 -20.05 15.38
N THR A 81 -2.70 -19.08 14.47
CA THR A 81 -1.63 -18.93 13.47
C THR A 81 -0.45 -18.09 13.97
N ARG A 82 -0.66 -17.22 14.98
CA ARG A 82 0.36 -16.32 15.53
C ARG A 82 0.77 -16.63 16.98
N ARG A 83 0.65 -17.90 17.41
CA ARG A 83 1.05 -18.34 18.76
C ARG A 83 2.49 -17.97 19.17
N ASN A 84 3.38 -17.82 18.20
CA ASN A 84 4.80 -17.50 18.44
C ASN A 84 5.11 -16.01 18.26
N ALA A 85 4.11 -15.17 17.94
CA ALA A 85 4.31 -13.74 17.78
C ALA A 85 4.28 -13.06 19.16
N THR A 86 5.08 -11.99 19.33
CA THR A 86 5.09 -11.13 20.53
C THR A 86 3.87 -10.20 20.58
N ILE A 87 2.71 -10.67 20.12
CA ILE A 87 1.49 -9.87 19.98
C ILE A 87 0.51 -10.33 21.06
N MET A 88 -0.09 -9.39 21.79
CA MET A 88 -1.06 -9.67 22.84
C MET A 88 -2.43 -9.98 22.25
N GLU A 89 -3.32 -10.64 23.02
CA GLU A 89 -4.66 -10.96 22.52
C GLU A 89 -5.52 -9.74 22.21
N GLU A 90 -5.35 -8.66 22.97
CA GLU A 90 -6.02 -7.37 22.78
C GLU A 90 -5.69 -6.79 21.39
N ASP A 91 -4.42 -6.90 20.97
CA ASP A 91 -3.95 -6.44 19.67
C ASP A 91 -4.66 -7.14 18.50
N PHE A 92 -5.13 -8.39 18.67
CA PHE A 92 -5.85 -9.11 17.61
C PHE A 92 -7.27 -8.59 17.41
N VAL A 93 -7.94 -8.24 18.51
CA VAL A 93 -9.29 -7.66 18.45
C VAL A 93 -9.23 -6.24 17.90
N GLU A 94 -8.24 -5.46 18.34
CA GLU A 94 -8.00 -4.13 17.80
C GLU A 94 -7.67 -4.17 16.30
N LEU A 95 -6.83 -5.12 15.86
CA LEU A 95 -6.48 -5.30 14.45
C LEU A 95 -7.71 -5.65 13.60
N GLU A 96 -8.59 -6.53 14.09
CA GLU A 96 -9.84 -6.85 13.41
C GLU A 96 -10.76 -5.62 13.31
N GLU A 97 -10.91 -4.86 14.40
CA GLU A 97 -11.74 -3.68 14.43
C GLU A 97 -11.22 -2.59 13.48
N VAL A 98 -9.92 -2.31 13.50
CA VAL A 98 -9.28 -1.38 12.55
C VAL A 98 -9.49 -1.84 11.12
N SER A 99 -9.31 -3.13 10.83
CA SER A 99 -9.58 -3.71 9.51
C SER A 99 -11.05 -3.50 9.10
N ARG A 100 -11.99 -3.73 10.01
CA ARG A 100 -13.43 -3.57 9.75
C ARG A 100 -13.78 -2.12 9.42
N LEU A 101 -13.18 -1.16 10.13
CA LEU A 101 -13.37 0.27 9.87
C LEU A 101 -12.78 0.69 8.52
N ILE A 102 -11.59 0.20 8.16
CA ILE A 102 -10.97 0.44 6.85
C ILE A 102 -11.84 -0.15 5.73
N GLU A 103 -12.31 -1.40 5.89
CA GLU A 103 -13.19 -2.06 4.92
C GLU A 103 -14.50 -1.28 4.76
N ALA A 104 -15.14 -0.88 5.86
CA ALA A 104 -16.37 -0.08 5.81
C ALA A 104 -16.17 1.27 5.09
N LYS A 105 -15.05 1.94 5.34
CA LYS A 105 -14.76 3.27 4.78
C LYS A 105 -14.32 3.24 3.31
N TYR A 106 -13.55 2.22 2.92
CA TYR A 106 -12.83 2.23 1.64
C TYR A 106 -13.15 1.05 0.71
N LYS A 107 -14.06 0.14 1.05
CA LYS A 107 -14.40 -1.04 0.21
C LYS A 107 -14.65 -0.73 -1.27
N GLN A 108 -15.21 0.43 -1.58
CA GLN A 108 -15.52 0.87 -2.95
C GLN A 108 -14.27 1.14 -3.81
N PHE A 109 -13.12 1.27 -3.18
CA PHE A 109 -11.84 1.48 -3.85
C PHE A 109 -11.05 0.18 -4.04
N PHE A 110 -11.46 -0.92 -3.40
CA PHE A 110 -10.72 -2.18 -3.46
C PHE A 110 -11.06 -2.94 -4.73
N ASP A 111 -10.02 -3.37 -5.44
CA ASP A 111 -10.16 -4.24 -6.61
C ASP A 111 -10.02 -5.73 -6.21
N SER A 112 -9.36 -6.00 -5.08
CA SER A 112 -9.26 -7.35 -4.50
C SER A 112 -9.16 -7.31 -2.98
N ILE A 113 -9.70 -8.34 -2.30
CA ILE A 113 -9.62 -8.50 -0.85
C ILE A 113 -8.95 -9.85 -0.55
N LEU A 114 -7.88 -9.80 0.22
CA LEU A 114 -7.07 -10.95 0.61
C LEU A 114 -7.13 -11.16 2.13
N VAL A 115 -7.48 -12.36 2.57
CA VAL A 115 -7.41 -12.71 4.01
C VAL A 115 -6.04 -13.30 4.32
N ASN A 116 -5.32 -12.69 5.26
CA ASN A 116 -4.00 -13.13 5.70
C ASN A 116 -4.08 -14.25 6.76
N ASP A 117 -4.65 -15.40 6.39
CA ASP A 117 -4.81 -16.54 7.30
C ASP A 117 -3.46 -17.17 7.69
N GLY A 118 -2.61 -17.43 6.69
CA GLY A 118 -1.24 -17.92 6.88
C GLY A 118 -0.31 -17.19 5.91
N LEU A 119 0.89 -16.84 6.38
CA LEU A 119 1.83 -16.00 5.62
C LEU A 119 2.13 -16.59 4.24
N GLN A 120 2.42 -17.89 4.17
CA GLN A 120 2.79 -18.55 2.91
C GLN A 120 1.63 -18.55 1.89
N ASP A 121 0.43 -18.96 2.33
CA ASP A 121 -0.75 -18.98 1.46
C ASP A 121 -1.18 -17.58 1.04
N ALA A 122 -1.10 -16.61 1.95
CA ALA A 122 -1.38 -15.20 1.68
C ALA A 122 -0.40 -14.64 0.64
N CYS A 123 0.89 -14.94 0.75
CA CYS A 123 1.90 -14.56 -0.24
C CYS A 123 1.62 -15.18 -1.61
N MET A 124 1.32 -16.48 -1.68
CA MET A 124 1.00 -17.14 -2.95
C MET A 124 -0.23 -16.53 -3.62
N LYS A 125 -1.30 -16.30 -2.86
CA LYS A 125 -2.51 -15.63 -3.34
C LYS A 125 -2.23 -14.19 -3.78
N LEU A 126 -1.42 -13.44 -3.03
CA LEU A 126 -1.04 -12.08 -3.40
C LEU A 126 -0.26 -12.06 -4.73
N CYS A 127 0.71 -12.96 -4.90
CA CYS A 127 1.43 -13.11 -6.18
C CYS A 127 0.48 -13.43 -7.34
N SER A 128 -0.51 -14.31 -7.11
CA SER A 128 -1.52 -14.62 -8.14
C SER A 128 -2.35 -13.39 -8.51
N VAL A 129 -2.81 -12.62 -7.52
CA VAL A 129 -3.62 -11.40 -7.77
C VAL A 129 -2.78 -10.35 -8.51
N ILE A 130 -1.51 -10.16 -8.12
CA ILE A 130 -0.60 -9.24 -8.82
C ILE A 130 -0.38 -9.68 -10.27
N HIS A 131 -0.15 -10.97 -10.51
CA HIS A 131 0.02 -11.50 -11.85
C HIS A 131 -1.23 -11.30 -12.71
N GLN A 132 -2.41 -11.51 -12.13
CA GLN A 132 -3.68 -11.25 -12.81
C GLN A 132 -3.84 -9.76 -13.16
N ALA A 133 -3.57 -8.87 -12.20
CA ALA A 133 -3.65 -7.43 -12.40
C ALA A 133 -2.68 -6.90 -13.47
N GLN A 134 -1.55 -7.58 -13.69
CA GLN A 134 -0.58 -7.24 -14.73
C GLN A 134 -0.98 -7.68 -16.13
N ASN A 135 -1.66 -8.82 -16.27
CA ASN A 135 -1.87 -9.47 -17.56
C ASN A 135 -3.31 -9.36 -18.06
N GLU A 136 -4.26 -9.04 -17.18
CA GLU A 136 -5.67 -8.95 -17.53
C GLU A 136 -6.16 -7.49 -17.54
N PRO A 137 -6.98 -7.11 -18.53
CA PRO A 137 -7.58 -5.79 -18.58
C PRO A 137 -8.47 -5.55 -17.36
N GLN A 138 -8.29 -4.39 -16.72
CA GLN A 138 -9.04 -4.00 -15.53
C GLN A 138 -10.19 -3.07 -15.87
N TRP A 139 -11.32 -3.25 -15.18
CA TRP A 139 -12.41 -2.28 -15.26
C TRP A 139 -12.08 -1.07 -14.40
N ILE A 140 -12.18 0.13 -14.99
CA ILE A 140 -11.87 1.38 -14.29
C ILE A 140 -13.13 2.25 -14.34
N PRO A 141 -13.72 2.60 -13.19
CA PRO A 141 -14.82 3.55 -13.16
C PRO A 141 -14.35 4.89 -13.72
N VAL A 142 -15.07 5.39 -14.73
CA VAL A 142 -14.88 6.71 -15.36
C VAL A 142 -15.74 7.77 -14.70
#